data_AF-A0A327JER3-F1
#
_entry.id   AF-A0A327JER3-F1
#
_cell.length_a   1.000
_cell.length_b   1.000
_cell.length_c   1.000
_cell.angle_alpha   90.00
_cell.angle_beta   90.00
_cell.angle_gamma   90.00
#
_symmetry.space_group_name_H-M   'P 1'
#
loop_
_entity.id
_entity.type
_entity.pdbx_description
1 polymer ?
#
loop_
_entity_poly.entity_id
_entity_poly.type
_entity_poly.pdbx_seq_one_letter_code
_entity_poly.pdbx_strand_id
1 'polypeptide(L)'
;MPWREMSIMDQRMEFVLLARLPGANVSELCRRIGISRQTGYKWLRRAGDEVQDLRAAMRDRSRRPHVSPGRTSAAQEQRVLAVRDAHPAWGARKIARRLQDQGESTPAPSSVHAILARHGRIEPPAGGAPAHGRFEQPAPNLLWQMDFKGRFALGDGTNCHPLTVVDDHSRYALCIEACTNERTATVRPLLERTFRLFGLPAGLYVDNGSPWGGGTPGHWTPLGVWLLKLGVRVIHARPYHPQGRGKNERFHRTLKAEVLALTALRDCAQAQAAFDSWRPLYNAVRPHQGLGLATPASRYHPSPRRFPDRLQEPHYEAGEIERRVSTSGCCVSFNGRLWKLPKAFRGEPVALRPTDRDGRYRVCFGATHIATIDLNHTRNDHQ
;
A
#
# COMPACT_ATOMS: atom_id res chain seq x y z
N MET A 1 -59.83 -13.70 32.48
CA MET A 1 -58.75 -14.72 32.50
C MET A 1 -57.61 -14.21 31.65
N PRO A 2 -56.41 -13.95 32.19
CA PRO A 2 -55.31 -13.47 31.36
C PRO A 2 -54.82 -14.63 30.51
N TRP A 3 -54.82 -14.43 29.18
CA TRP A 3 -54.20 -15.35 28.24
C TRP A 3 -52.72 -15.47 28.59
N ARG A 4 -52.24 -16.69 28.85
CA ARG A 4 -50.82 -16.94 29.08
C ARG A 4 -50.11 -16.98 27.73
N GLU A 5 -49.19 -16.06 27.51
CA GLU A 5 -48.18 -16.22 26.46
C GLU A 5 -47.32 -17.45 26.78
N MET A 6 -47.46 -18.49 25.97
CA MET A 6 -46.65 -19.70 26.09
C MET A 6 -45.41 -19.58 25.22
N SER A 7 -44.22 -19.71 25.81
CA SER A 7 -43.00 -19.76 25.03
C SER A 7 -42.93 -21.05 24.20
N ILE A 8 -42.11 -21.06 23.14
CA ILE A 8 -41.85 -22.26 22.33
C ILE A 8 -41.35 -23.43 23.21
N MET A 9 -40.60 -23.13 24.28
CA MET A 9 -40.13 -24.16 25.22
C MET A 9 -41.30 -24.77 26.00
N ASP A 10 -42.25 -23.94 26.42
CA ASP A 10 -43.39 -24.40 27.21
C ASP A 10 -44.35 -25.23 26.34
N GLN A 11 -44.54 -24.86 25.06
CA GLN A 11 -45.29 -25.66 24.09
C GLN A 11 -44.62 -27.03 23.81
N ARG A 12 -43.28 -27.07 23.77
CA ARG A 12 -42.54 -28.33 23.60
C ARG A 12 -42.69 -29.25 24.81
N MET A 13 -42.62 -28.69 26.02
CA MET A 13 -42.79 -29.45 27.26
C MET A 13 -44.23 -29.95 27.38
N GLU A 14 -45.21 -29.10 27.11
CA GLU A 14 -46.63 -29.46 27.10
C GLU A 14 -46.92 -30.59 26.11
N PHE A 15 -46.38 -30.51 24.88
CA PHE A 15 -46.50 -31.59 23.90
C PHE A 15 -46.00 -32.93 24.47
N VAL A 16 -44.81 -32.96 25.07
CA VAL A 16 -44.23 -34.21 25.59
C VAL A 16 -45.02 -34.75 26.77
N LEU A 17 -45.47 -33.89 27.69
CA LEU A 17 -46.26 -34.30 28.86
C LEU A 17 -47.61 -34.90 28.44
N LEU A 18 -48.32 -34.25 27.52
CA LEU A 18 -49.62 -34.72 27.03
C LEU A 18 -49.51 -36.00 26.19
N ALA A 19 -48.42 -36.14 25.43
CA ALA A 19 -48.16 -37.35 24.65
C ALA A 19 -47.82 -38.59 25.51
N ARG A 20 -47.44 -38.41 26.78
CA ARG A 20 -47.14 -39.50 27.73
C ARG A 20 -48.36 -39.97 28.52
N LEU A 21 -49.49 -39.27 28.43
CA LEU A 21 -50.71 -39.71 29.10
C LEU A 21 -51.24 -41.01 28.49
N PRO A 22 -51.76 -41.95 29.30
CA PRO A 22 -52.37 -43.18 28.78
C PRO A 22 -53.49 -42.85 27.78
N GLY A 23 -53.44 -43.45 26.59
CA GLY A 23 -54.44 -43.24 25.53
C GLY A 23 -54.23 -41.99 24.66
N ALA A 24 -53.12 -41.26 24.82
CA ALA A 24 -52.83 -40.08 24.01
C ALA A 24 -52.64 -40.40 22.51
N ASN A 25 -53.37 -39.71 21.64
CA ASN A 25 -53.16 -39.78 20.20
C ASN A 25 -52.10 -38.74 19.76
N VAL A 26 -50.85 -39.19 19.63
CA VAL A 26 -49.71 -38.33 19.24
C VAL A 26 -49.94 -37.62 17.90
N SER A 27 -50.66 -38.24 16.96
CA SER A 27 -50.93 -37.64 15.65
C SER A 27 -51.91 -36.47 15.76
N GLU A 28 -52.93 -36.59 16.61
CA GLU A 28 -53.88 -35.52 16.89
C GLU A 28 -53.23 -34.38 17.67
N LEU A 29 -52.39 -34.72 18.66
CA LEU A 29 -51.64 -33.74 19.43
C LEU A 29 -50.67 -32.92 18.55
N CYS A 30 -50.00 -33.57 17.59
CA CYS A 30 -49.17 -32.87 16.60
C CYS A 30 -49.97 -31.87 15.77
N ARG A 31 -51.20 -32.24 15.34
CA ARG A 31 -52.11 -31.33 14.61
C ARG A 31 -52.54 -30.14 15.47
N ARG A 32 -52.90 -30.39 16.73
CA ARG A 32 -53.35 -29.35 17.67
C ARG A 32 -52.27 -28.32 17.99
N ILE A 33 -51.01 -28.77 18.09
CA ILE A 33 -49.86 -27.91 18.39
C ILE A 33 -49.20 -27.35 17.11
N GLY A 34 -49.67 -27.75 15.93
CA GLY A 34 -49.19 -27.21 14.65
C GLY A 34 -47.79 -27.70 14.24
N ILE A 35 -47.40 -28.91 14.64
CA ILE A 35 -46.09 -29.51 14.31
C ILE A 35 -46.25 -30.76 13.42
N SER A 36 -45.23 -31.09 12.64
CA SER A 36 -45.21 -32.35 11.90
C SER A 36 -45.06 -33.55 12.83
N ARG A 37 -45.65 -34.70 12.48
CA ARG A 37 -45.49 -35.96 13.23
C ARG A 37 -44.02 -36.32 13.46
N GLN A 38 -43.17 -36.08 12.45
CA GLN A 38 -41.72 -36.32 12.54
C GLN A 38 -41.06 -35.48 13.64
N THR A 39 -41.48 -34.22 13.80
CA THR A 39 -41.01 -33.33 14.87
C THR A 39 -41.51 -33.80 16.24
N GLY A 40 -42.78 -34.22 16.33
CA GLY A 40 -43.36 -34.77 17.55
C GLY A 40 -42.62 -36.02 18.05
N TYR A 41 -42.47 -37.04 17.20
CA TYR A 41 -41.73 -38.25 17.57
C TYR A 41 -40.24 -38.01 17.84
N LYS A 42 -39.64 -36.97 17.23
CA LYS A 42 -38.26 -36.55 17.56
C LYS A 42 -38.17 -36.00 18.98
N TRP A 43 -39.16 -35.23 19.45
CA TRP A 43 -39.18 -34.74 20.82
C TRP A 43 -39.47 -35.83 21.83
N LEU A 44 -40.37 -36.77 21.54
CA LEU A 44 -40.60 -37.95 22.41
C LEU A 44 -39.35 -38.80 22.58
N ARG A 45 -38.66 -39.14 21.48
CA ARG A 45 -37.38 -39.86 21.55
C ARG A 45 -36.30 -39.10 22.33
N ARG A 46 -36.32 -37.76 22.30
CA ARG A 46 -35.36 -36.93 23.06
C ARG A 46 -35.68 -36.87 24.55
N ALA A 47 -36.97 -36.92 24.90
CA ALA A 47 -37.41 -36.92 26.28
C ALA A 47 -37.20 -38.29 26.98
N GLY A 48 -36.98 -39.37 26.22
CA GLY A 48 -36.79 -40.72 26.76
C GLY A 48 -37.94 -41.16 27.66
N ASP A 49 -37.72 -42.16 28.52
CA ASP A 49 -38.68 -42.55 29.56
C ASP A 49 -38.29 -41.97 30.95
N GLU A 50 -37.00 -41.72 31.18
CA GLU A 50 -36.43 -41.36 32.51
C GLU A 50 -35.66 -40.03 32.53
N VAL A 51 -36.01 -39.05 31.69
CA VAL A 51 -35.32 -37.75 31.74
C VAL A 51 -35.70 -36.99 33.02
N GLN A 52 -34.73 -36.81 33.92
CA GLN A 52 -34.84 -36.03 35.16
C GLN A 52 -35.08 -34.52 34.92
N ASP A 53 -34.61 -33.97 33.81
CA ASP A 53 -34.85 -32.57 33.41
C ASP A 53 -35.39 -32.47 31.96
N LEU A 54 -36.72 -32.49 31.85
CA LEU A 54 -37.41 -32.39 30.56
C LEU A 54 -37.12 -31.06 29.85
N ARG A 55 -36.93 -29.97 30.60
CA ARG A 55 -36.67 -28.64 30.03
C ARG A 55 -35.29 -28.59 29.37
N ALA A 56 -34.29 -29.25 29.94
CA ALA A 56 -32.98 -29.40 29.31
C ALA A 56 -33.04 -30.25 28.03
N ALA A 57 -33.80 -31.35 28.02
CA ALA A 57 -33.92 -32.23 26.86
C ALA A 57 -34.60 -31.56 25.64
N MET A 58 -35.46 -30.58 25.88
CA MET A 58 -36.19 -29.84 24.83
C MET A 58 -35.43 -28.64 24.26
N ARG A 59 -34.23 -28.34 24.77
CA ARG A 59 -33.34 -27.32 24.18
C ARG A 59 -32.90 -27.71 22.78
N ASP A 60 -32.72 -26.70 21.94
CA ASP A 60 -32.17 -26.91 20.61
C ASP A 60 -30.72 -27.40 20.73
N ARG A 61 -30.46 -28.61 20.23
CA ARG A 61 -29.11 -29.13 20.09
C ARG A 61 -28.42 -28.46 18.92
N SER A 62 -27.11 -28.29 19.02
CA SER A 62 -26.28 -27.78 17.93
C SER A 62 -26.55 -28.55 16.63
N ARG A 63 -26.76 -27.82 15.54
CA ARG A 63 -26.89 -28.38 14.19
C ARG A 63 -25.53 -28.66 13.54
N ARG A 64 -24.43 -28.52 14.31
CA ARG A 64 -23.07 -28.75 13.83
C ARG A 64 -22.88 -30.25 13.55
N PRO A 65 -22.46 -30.66 12.35
CA PRO A 65 -22.16 -32.05 12.04
C PRO A 65 -21.16 -32.64 13.05
N HIS A 66 -21.42 -33.85 13.53
CA HIS A 66 -20.53 -34.56 14.47
C HIS A 66 -19.16 -34.88 13.86
N VAL A 67 -19.09 -35.01 12.53
CA VAL A 67 -17.86 -35.23 11.76
C VAL A 67 -17.92 -34.36 10.52
N SER A 68 -16.80 -33.72 10.15
CA SER A 68 -16.65 -32.96 8.92
C SER A 68 -15.58 -33.63 8.06
N PRO A 69 -15.95 -34.56 7.16
CA PRO A 69 -15.01 -35.34 6.36
C PRO A 69 -14.11 -34.50 5.44
N GLY A 70 -14.55 -33.29 5.07
CA GLY A 70 -13.77 -32.33 4.28
C GLY A 70 -12.84 -31.43 5.12
N ARG A 71 -12.58 -31.78 6.40
CA ARG A 71 -11.70 -30.99 7.26
C ARG A 71 -10.24 -31.17 6.84
N THR A 72 -9.57 -30.05 6.60
CA THR A 72 -8.13 -29.98 6.35
C THR A 72 -7.35 -30.78 7.40
N SER A 73 -6.32 -31.53 6.98
CA SER A 73 -5.55 -32.35 7.91
C SER A 73 -4.87 -31.51 8.98
N ALA A 74 -4.68 -32.06 10.19
CA ALA A 74 -4.05 -31.34 11.29
C ALA A 74 -2.65 -30.81 10.91
N ALA A 75 -1.87 -31.59 10.15
CA ALA A 75 -0.55 -31.19 9.67
C ALA A 75 -0.63 -29.95 8.75
N GLN A 76 -1.63 -29.89 7.87
CA GLN A 76 -1.82 -28.77 6.96
C GLN A 76 -2.42 -27.55 7.68
N GLU A 77 -3.27 -27.75 8.70
CA GLU A 77 -3.70 -26.66 9.61
C GLU A 77 -2.49 -26.04 10.34
N GLN A 78 -1.57 -26.85 10.87
CA GLN A 78 -0.37 -26.36 11.55
C GLN A 78 0.56 -25.57 10.60
N ARG A 79 0.73 -26.01 9.36
CA ARG A 79 1.50 -25.26 8.35
C ARG A 79 0.90 -23.89 8.06
N VAL A 80 -0.43 -23.80 7.93
CA VAL A 80 -1.13 -22.51 7.78
C VAL A 80 -0.88 -21.59 8.98
N LEU A 81 -0.95 -22.14 10.19
CA LEU A 81 -0.71 -21.37 11.42
C LEU A 81 0.75 -20.92 11.54
N ALA A 82 1.71 -21.78 11.20
CA ALA A 82 3.13 -21.42 11.21
C ALA A 82 3.43 -20.23 10.27
N VAL A 83 2.86 -20.21 9.06
CA VAL A 83 3.02 -19.06 8.15
C VAL A 83 2.32 -17.81 8.70
N ARG A 84 1.15 -17.96 9.34
CA ARG A 84 0.47 -16.82 9.98
C ARG A 84 1.27 -16.25 11.14
N ASP A 85 1.85 -17.09 11.98
CA ASP A 85 2.61 -16.67 13.15
C ASP A 85 3.94 -16.03 12.73
N ALA A 86 4.58 -16.55 11.67
CA ALA A 86 5.74 -15.91 11.05
C ALA A 86 5.40 -14.58 10.34
N HIS A 87 4.18 -14.43 9.84
CA HIS A 87 3.71 -13.24 9.13
C HIS A 87 2.33 -12.77 9.62
N PRO A 88 2.24 -12.14 10.81
CA PRO A 88 0.96 -11.82 11.47
C PRO A 88 0.03 -10.89 10.70
N ALA A 89 0.54 -10.13 9.73
CA ALA A 89 -0.27 -9.23 8.90
C ALA A 89 -0.67 -9.85 7.54
N TRP A 90 -0.32 -11.11 7.26
CA TRP A 90 -0.69 -11.77 6.01
C TRP A 90 -2.08 -12.41 6.06
N GLY A 91 -2.93 -12.03 5.11
CA GLY A 91 -4.25 -12.64 4.94
C GLY A 91 -4.21 -13.98 4.20
N ALA A 92 -5.33 -14.69 4.24
CA ALA A 92 -5.48 -16.07 3.76
C ALA A 92 -4.98 -16.30 2.32
N ARG A 93 -5.24 -15.39 1.38
CA ARG A 93 -4.76 -15.50 -0.02
C ARG A 93 -3.23 -15.52 -0.13
N LYS A 94 -2.54 -14.70 0.67
CA LYS A 94 -1.06 -14.66 0.67
C LYS A 94 -0.48 -15.92 1.30
N ILE A 95 -1.07 -16.38 2.40
CA ILE A 95 -0.64 -17.60 3.08
C ILE A 95 -0.79 -18.80 2.17
N ALA A 96 -1.94 -18.94 1.50
CA ALA A 96 -2.15 -19.98 0.50
C ALA A 96 -1.08 -19.93 -0.60
N ARG A 97 -0.83 -18.74 -1.19
CA ARG A 97 0.20 -18.60 -2.21
C ARG A 97 1.61 -18.96 -1.70
N ARG A 98 1.95 -18.55 -0.48
CA ARG A 98 3.25 -18.86 0.13
C ARG A 98 3.47 -20.36 0.28
N LEU A 99 2.47 -21.09 0.75
CA LEU A 99 2.52 -22.55 0.86
C LEU A 99 2.68 -23.21 -0.52
N GLN A 100 2.00 -22.68 -1.54
CA GLN A 100 2.16 -23.14 -2.92
C GLN A 100 3.59 -22.94 -3.44
N ASP A 101 4.18 -21.76 -3.20
CA ASP A 101 5.56 -21.46 -3.61
C ASP A 101 6.60 -22.34 -2.87
N GLN A 102 6.23 -22.92 -1.72
CA GLN A 102 7.04 -23.90 -0.97
C GLN A 102 6.81 -25.36 -1.45
N GLY A 103 6.02 -25.58 -2.50
CA GLY A 103 5.73 -26.90 -3.04
C GLY A 103 4.72 -27.70 -2.21
N GLU A 104 3.96 -27.04 -1.32
CA GLU A 104 3.04 -27.72 -0.42
C GLU A 104 1.62 -27.82 -0.99
N SER A 105 0.90 -28.90 -0.60
CA SER A 105 -0.54 -29.02 -0.88
C SER A 105 -1.30 -27.87 -0.22
N THR A 106 -1.87 -27.01 -1.05
CA THR A 106 -2.39 -25.72 -0.62
C THR A 106 -3.92 -25.80 -0.46
N PRO A 107 -4.48 -25.53 0.73
CA PRO A 107 -5.92 -25.42 0.88
C PRO A 107 -6.44 -24.21 0.09
N ALA A 108 -7.72 -24.27 -0.32
CA ALA A 108 -8.37 -23.10 -0.89
C ALA A 108 -8.26 -21.89 0.06
N PRO A 109 -8.15 -20.64 -0.45
CA PRO A 109 -8.06 -19.45 0.41
C PRO A 109 -9.20 -19.31 1.42
N SER A 110 -10.41 -19.79 1.09
CA SER A 110 -11.55 -19.86 2.01
C SER A 110 -11.30 -20.82 3.17
N SER A 111 -10.70 -21.98 2.91
CA SER A 111 -10.30 -22.95 3.95
C SER A 111 -9.21 -22.38 4.85
N VAL A 112 -8.21 -21.69 4.27
CA VAL A 112 -7.19 -20.98 5.07
C VAL A 112 -7.84 -19.95 5.99
N HIS A 113 -8.77 -19.13 5.46
CA HIS A 113 -9.52 -18.18 6.30
C HIS A 113 -10.30 -18.87 7.41
N ALA A 114 -11.01 -19.97 7.13
CA ALA A 114 -11.73 -20.73 8.16
C ALA A 114 -10.80 -21.32 9.22
N ILE A 115 -9.59 -21.77 8.85
CA ILE A 115 -8.56 -22.22 9.80
C ILE A 115 -8.18 -21.06 10.72
N LEU A 116 -7.81 -19.90 10.16
CA LEU A 116 -7.43 -18.73 10.95
C LEU A 116 -8.57 -18.28 11.89
N ALA A 117 -9.82 -18.29 11.42
CA ALA A 117 -10.99 -17.91 12.20
C ALA A 117 -11.16 -18.80 13.44
N ARG A 118 -11.09 -20.12 13.25
CA ARG A 118 -11.25 -21.11 14.34
C ARG A 118 -10.15 -21.03 15.39
N HIS A 119 -8.97 -20.55 15.01
CA HIS A 119 -7.83 -20.35 15.91
C HIS A 119 -7.71 -18.91 16.44
N GLY A 120 -8.74 -18.06 16.23
CA GLY A 120 -8.74 -16.69 16.73
C GLY A 120 -7.64 -15.80 16.14
N ARG A 121 -7.17 -16.12 14.93
CA ARG A 121 -6.05 -15.43 14.25
C ARG A 121 -6.52 -14.37 13.24
N ILE A 122 -7.81 -14.06 13.21
CA ILE A 122 -8.38 -13.04 12.33
C ILE A 122 -8.68 -11.81 13.17
N GLU A 123 -8.00 -10.71 12.84
CA GLU A 123 -8.40 -9.39 13.30
C GLU A 123 -9.52 -8.85 12.40
N PRO A 124 -10.50 -8.11 12.95
CA PRO A 124 -11.53 -7.44 12.16
C PRO A 124 -10.86 -6.55 11.10
N PRO A 125 -11.38 -6.53 9.85
CA PRO A 125 -10.82 -5.65 8.84
C PRO A 125 -10.96 -4.20 9.28
N ALA A 126 -9.85 -3.47 9.34
CA ALA A 126 -9.89 -2.01 9.29
C ALA A 126 -10.47 -1.63 7.91
N GLY A 127 -11.67 -1.07 7.90
CA GLY A 127 -12.44 -0.78 6.70
C GLY A 127 -11.65 0.01 5.64
N GLY A 128 -12.07 -0.10 4.38
CA GLY A 128 -11.52 0.69 3.29
C GLY A 128 -12.24 0.42 1.98
N ALA A 129 -12.56 1.49 1.24
CA ALA A 129 -13.18 1.39 -0.07
C ALA A 129 -12.24 0.72 -1.09
N PRO A 130 -12.77 -0.05 -2.05
CA PRO A 130 -11.99 -0.55 -3.17
C PRO A 130 -11.48 0.65 -4.00
N ALA A 131 -10.17 0.67 -4.27
CA ALA A 131 -9.58 1.68 -5.15
C ALA A 131 -9.94 1.39 -6.61
N HIS A 132 -10.52 2.36 -7.30
CA HIS A 132 -10.79 2.33 -8.74
C HIS A 132 -9.68 3.05 -9.52
N GLY A 133 -9.31 2.48 -10.67
CA GLY A 133 -8.27 3.00 -11.57
C GLY A 133 -6.94 2.26 -11.43
N ARG A 134 -6.51 1.57 -12.49
CA ARG A 134 -5.21 0.86 -12.55
C ARG A 134 -4.32 1.54 -13.58
N PHE A 135 -3.57 2.53 -13.15
CA PHE A 135 -2.44 3.03 -13.92
C PHE A 135 -1.20 2.21 -13.57
N GLU A 136 -0.54 1.62 -14.57
CA GLU A 136 0.71 0.88 -14.43
C GLU A 136 1.58 1.09 -15.66
N GLN A 137 2.85 1.44 -15.44
CA GLN A 137 3.84 1.52 -16.51
C GLN A 137 4.07 0.14 -17.14
N PRO A 138 4.38 0.05 -18.45
CA PRO A 138 4.52 -1.23 -19.13
C PRO A 138 5.79 -2.01 -18.75
N ALA A 139 6.80 -1.36 -18.18
CA ALA A 139 8.08 -1.95 -17.81
C ALA A 139 8.67 -1.31 -16.54
N PRO A 140 9.55 -2.03 -15.79
CA PRO A 140 10.24 -1.46 -14.64
C PRO A 140 11.17 -0.32 -15.05
N ASN A 141 11.46 0.57 -14.10
CA ASN A 141 12.33 1.74 -14.24
C ASN A 141 11.80 2.85 -15.16
N LEU A 142 10.61 2.72 -15.75
CA LEU A 142 9.97 3.82 -16.47
C LEU A 142 9.46 4.91 -15.52
N LEU A 143 9.00 4.51 -14.34
CA LEU A 143 8.55 5.44 -13.31
C LEU A 143 8.81 4.83 -11.94
N TRP A 144 9.53 5.56 -11.10
CA TRP A 144 9.60 5.26 -9.67
C TRP A 144 8.71 6.24 -8.92
N GLN A 145 7.86 5.72 -8.05
CA GLN A 145 7.09 6.56 -7.14
C GLN A 145 7.89 6.74 -5.86
N MET A 146 8.03 7.97 -5.40
CA MET A 146 8.75 8.25 -4.18
C MET A 146 7.99 9.26 -3.34
N ASP A 147 7.94 8.97 -2.05
CA ASP A 147 7.10 9.69 -1.09
C ASP A 147 7.63 9.49 0.33
N PHE A 148 7.29 10.44 1.20
CA PHE A 148 7.42 10.26 2.64
C PHE A 148 6.13 9.66 3.18
N LYS A 149 6.23 8.56 3.93
CA LYS A 149 5.08 7.87 4.53
C LYS A 149 4.30 8.73 5.56
N GLY A 150 4.82 9.91 5.89
CA GLY A 150 4.40 10.73 7.02
C GLY A 150 5.16 10.35 8.30
N ARG A 151 5.39 11.35 9.15
CA ARG A 151 6.19 11.19 10.36
C ARG A 151 5.51 10.30 11.41
N PHE A 152 6.29 9.62 12.23
CA PHE A 152 5.81 8.95 13.44
C PHE A 152 6.80 9.13 14.59
N ALA A 153 6.28 9.14 15.82
CA ALA A 153 7.09 9.27 17.03
C ALA A 153 7.82 7.96 17.33
N LEU A 154 9.09 8.08 17.72
CA LEU A 154 9.94 7.01 18.21
C LEU A 154 9.93 6.98 19.74
N GLY A 155 10.40 5.88 20.33
CA GLY A 155 10.45 5.71 21.78
C GLY A 155 11.36 6.70 22.51
N ASP A 156 12.34 7.28 21.81
CA ASP A 156 13.23 8.35 22.30
C ASP A 156 12.62 9.76 22.21
N GLY A 157 11.36 9.88 21.74
CA GLY A 157 10.67 11.15 21.56
C GLY A 157 10.97 11.89 20.25
N THR A 158 11.89 11.38 19.42
CA THR A 158 12.17 11.96 18.10
C THR A 158 11.12 11.53 17.06
N ASN A 159 11.08 12.25 15.93
CA ASN A 159 10.22 11.87 14.80
C ASN A 159 11.04 11.19 13.71
N CYS A 160 10.55 10.06 13.21
CA CYS A 160 11.04 9.41 12.01
C CYS A 160 10.18 9.79 10.80
N HIS A 161 10.83 10.13 9.70
CA HIS A 161 10.26 10.50 8.40
C HIS A 161 10.71 9.46 7.36
N PRO A 162 10.01 8.34 7.17
CA PRO A 162 10.45 7.31 6.23
C PRO A 162 10.38 7.78 4.79
N LEU A 163 11.52 7.85 4.10
CA LEU A 163 11.58 8.03 2.66
C LEU A 163 11.39 6.67 1.99
N THR A 164 10.45 6.59 1.05
CA THR A 164 10.15 5.35 0.33
C THR A 164 10.27 5.58 -1.18
N VAL A 165 10.90 4.65 -1.90
CA VAL A 165 10.98 4.64 -3.36
C VAL A 165 10.52 3.26 -3.85
N VAL A 166 9.48 3.23 -4.69
CA VAL A 166 8.86 2.01 -5.20
C VAL A 166 8.73 2.09 -6.72
N ASP A 167 9.08 1.01 -7.42
CA ASP A 167 8.89 0.92 -8.86
C ASP A 167 7.40 0.84 -9.21
N ASP A 168 6.95 1.65 -10.17
CA ASP A 168 5.54 1.72 -10.55
C ASP A 168 5.06 0.41 -11.19
N HIS A 169 5.89 -0.30 -11.95
CA HIS A 169 5.50 -1.51 -12.67
C HIS A 169 5.53 -2.75 -11.77
N SER A 170 6.67 -3.02 -11.13
CA SER A 170 6.92 -4.25 -10.39
C SER A 170 6.50 -4.16 -8.92
N ARG A 171 6.23 -2.96 -8.41
CA ARG A 171 6.09 -2.66 -6.96
C ARG A 171 7.36 -2.94 -6.16
N TYR A 172 8.50 -3.09 -6.80
CA TYR A 172 9.75 -3.36 -6.11
C TYR A 172 10.14 -2.17 -5.22
N ALA A 173 10.35 -2.42 -3.94
CA ALA A 173 10.82 -1.40 -3.00
C ALA A 173 12.32 -1.20 -3.23
N LEU A 174 12.68 -0.08 -3.85
CA LEU A 174 14.06 0.31 -4.15
C LEU A 174 14.76 0.92 -2.95
N CYS A 175 14.01 1.63 -2.11
CA CYS A 175 14.55 2.40 -0.99
C CYS A 175 13.49 2.49 0.11
N ILE A 176 13.89 2.26 1.36
CA ILE A 176 13.09 2.52 2.56
C ILE A 176 14.08 3.03 3.62
N GLU A 177 14.03 4.32 3.92
CA GLU A 177 15.06 4.98 4.74
C GLU A 177 14.43 5.74 5.89
N ALA A 178 14.83 5.42 7.10
CA ALA A 178 14.47 6.15 8.31
C ALA A 178 15.23 7.48 8.37
N CYS A 179 14.54 8.59 8.07
CA CYS A 179 15.14 9.92 8.10
C CYS A 179 14.67 10.73 9.31
N THR A 180 15.50 11.64 9.81
CA THR A 180 15.10 12.59 10.86
C THR A 180 14.44 13.86 10.31
N ASN A 181 14.46 14.05 8.98
CA ASN A 181 13.93 15.23 8.29
C ASN A 181 13.68 14.94 6.79
N GLU A 182 13.00 15.87 6.12
CA GLU A 182 12.59 15.79 4.71
C GLU A 182 13.40 16.74 3.80
N ARG A 183 14.65 17.06 4.17
CA ARG A 183 15.46 18.08 3.48
C ARG A 183 16.25 17.49 2.31
N THR A 184 16.51 18.32 1.30
CA THR A 184 17.32 17.97 0.12
C THR A 184 18.69 17.37 0.46
N ALA A 185 19.36 17.92 1.49
CA ALA A 185 20.68 17.45 1.93
C ALA A 185 20.66 15.99 2.44
N THR A 186 19.52 15.54 2.97
CA THR A 186 19.30 14.16 3.41
C THR A 186 18.87 13.28 2.24
N VAL A 187 17.94 13.76 1.40
CA VAL A 187 17.33 12.96 0.33
C VAL A 187 18.30 12.68 -0.82
N ARG A 188 19.16 13.64 -1.19
CA ARG A 188 20.07 13.47 -2.33
C ARG A 188 21.06 12.30 -2.15
N PRO A 189 21.80 12.16 -1.03
CA PRO A 189 22.67 11.01 -0.81
C PRO A 189 21.95 9.65 -0.86
N LEU A 190 20.71 9.59 -0.35
CA LEU A 190 19.91 8.37 -0.35
C LEU A 190 19.49 7.97 -1.78
N LEU A 191 19.10 8.95 -2.59
CA LEU A 191 18.83 8.72 -4.01
C LEU A 191 20.09 8.33 -4.79
N GLU A 192 21.23 8.97 -4.52
CA GLU A 192 22.50 8.58 -5.15
C GLU A 192 22.83 7.11 -4.85
N ARG A 193 22.74 6.68 -3.57
CA ARG A 193 22.94 5.27 -3.21
C ARG A 193 21.96 4.35 -3.93
N THR A 194 20.69 4.75 -4.01
CA THR A 194 19.65 3.99 -4.71
C THR A 194 19.97 3.87 -6.21
N PHE A 195 20.38 4.96 -6.86
CA PHE A 195 20.75 4.97 -8.28
C PHE A 195 22.00 4.16 -8.57
N ARG A 196 22.98 4.13 -7.67
CA ARG A 196 24.17 3.28 -7.82
C ARG A 196 23.83 1.80 -7.76
N LEU A 197 22.87 1.40 -6.93
CA LEU A 197 22.44 0.00 -6.80
C LEU A 197 21.51 -0.47 -7.92
N PHE A 198 20.60 0.39 -8.36
CA PHE A 198 19.48 0.01 -9.23
C PHE A 198 19.47 0.67 -10.60
N GLY A 199 20.40 1.60 -10.86
CA GLY A 199 20.42 2.45 -12.04
C GLY A 199 19.42 3.62 -11.95
N LEU A 200 19.25 4.34 -13.06
CA LEU A 200 18.42 5.53 -13.16
C LEU A 200 17.05 5.20 -13.76
N PRO A 201 15.94 5.70 -13.18
CA PRO A 201 14.64 5.60 -13.81
C PRO A 201 14.48 6.63 -14.95
N ALA A 202 13.51 6.42 -15.84
CA ALA A 202 13.09 7.44 -16.80
C ALA A 202 12.39 8.62 -16.12
N GLY A 203 11.67 8.39 -15.02
CA GLY A 203 11.11 9.45 -14.21
C GLY A 203 10.83 9.08 -12.76
N LEU A 204 10.67 10.12 -11.95
CA LEU A 204 10.25 10.06 -10.55
C LEU A 204 8.89 10.74 -10.40
N TYR A 205 7.93 10.02 -9.84
CA TYR A 205 6.64 10.57 -9.43
C TYR A 205 6.70 10.95 -7.96
N VAL A 206 6.50 12.23 -7.67
CA VAL A 206 6.71 12.84 -6.35
C VAL A 206 5.51 13.69 -5.94
N ASP A 207 5.40 14.00 -4.65
CA ASP A 207 4.43 14.95 -4.15
C ASP A 207 4.87 16.42 -4.39
N ASN A 208 4.05 17.38 -3.94
CA ASN A 208 4.33 18.82 -4.07
C ASN A 208 4.93 19.38 -2.77
N GLY A 209 5.54 18.52 -1.95
CA GLY A 209 6.13 18.86 -0.67
C GLY A 209 7.64 19.10 -0.75
N SER A 210 8.24 19.42 0.39
CA SER A 210 9.70 19.34 0.53
C SER A 210 10.15 17.89 0.26
N PRO A 211 11.30 17.67 -0.40
CA PRO A 211 12.27 18.63 -0.96
C PRO A 211 12.00 19.06 -2.42
N TRP A 212 10.87 18.68 -3.01
CA TRP A 212 10.59 18.80 -4.44
C TRP A 212 10.08 20.18 -4.86
N GLY A 213 9.47 20.91 -3.92
CA GLY A 213 8.83 22.21 -4.16
C GLY A 213 7.35 22.08 -4.49
N GLY A 214 6.65 23.22 -4.56
CA GLY A 214 5.18 23.31 -4.56
C GLY A 214 4.43 22.81 -5.81
N GLY A 215 5.06 22.09 -6.74
CA GLY A 215 4.42 21.63 -7.99
C GLY A 215 3.95 22.75 -8.93
N THR A 216 4.18 24.01 -8.59
CA THR A 216 3.85 25.18 -9.42
C THR A 216 4.76 25.22 -10.65
N PRO A 217 4.22 25.41 -11.87
CA PRO A 217 5.02 25.61 -13.06
C PRO A 217 6.07 26.72 -12.85
N GLY A 218 7.33 26.43 -13.18
CA GLY A 218 8.45 27.36 -13.00
C GLY A 218 9.12 27.33 -11.62
N HIS A 219 8.63 26.53 -10.67
CA HIS A 219 9.27 26.35 -9.38
C HIS A 219 10.33 25.25 -9.42
N TRP A 220 11.61 25.64 -9.43
CA TRP A 220 12.74 24.72 -9.51
C TRP A 220 13.45 24.57 -8.16
N THR A 221 13.86 23.34 -7.84
CA THR A 221 14.69 23.05 -6.67
C THR A 221 16.08 22.56 -7.09
N PRO A 222 17.13 22.74 -6.25
CA PRO A 222 18.45 22.19 -6.54
C PRO A 222 18.43 20.67 -6.80
N LEU A 223 17.51 19.95 -6.14
CA LEU A 223 17.31 18.52 -6.34
C LEU A 223 16.71 18.20 -7.71
N GLY A 224 15.72 19.01 -8.15
CA GLY A 224 15.14 18.88 -9.49
C GLY A 224 16.16 19.15 -10.59
N VAL A 225 17.03 20.16 -10.44
CA VAL A 225 18.12 20.44 -11.39
C VAL A 225 19.13 19.28 -11.43
N TRP A 226 19.48 18.71 -10.27
CA TRP A 226 20.35 17.53 -10.22
C TRP A 226 19.76 16.32 -10.95
N LEU A 227 18.47 16.03 -10.74
CA LEU A 227 17.78 14.96 -11.47
C LEU A 227 17.67 15.23 -12.97
N LEU A 228 17.49 16.50 -13.34
CA LEU A 228 17.44 16.91 -14.74
C LEU A 228 18.79 16.64 -15.44
N LYS A 229 19.92 16.92 -14.77
CA LYS A 229 21.27 16.57 -15.27
C LYS A 229 21.49 15.06 -15.43
N LEU A 230 20.77 14.24 -14.65
CA LEU A 230 20.77 12.78 -14.79
C LEU A 230 19.80 12.28 -15.88
N GLY A 231 19.05 13.18 -16.52
CA GLY A 231 17.98 12.81 -17.46
C GLY A 231 16.83 12.06 -16.79
N VAL A 232 16.56 12.34 -15.51
CA VAL A 232 15.43 11.77 -14.77
C VAL A 232 14.32 12.81 -14.71
N ARG A 233 13.18 12.53 -15.35
CA ARG A 233 12.04 13.45 -15.35
C ARG A 233 11.34 13.45 -14.00
N VAL A 234 11.14 14.61 -13.39
CA VAL A 234 10.32 14.76 -12.18
C VAL A 234 8.87 15.04 -12.59
N ILE A 235 7.95 14.22 -12.08
CA ILE A 235 6.51 14.33 -12.30
C ILE A 235 5.86 14.61 -10.95
N HIS A 236 5.30 15.81 -10.83
CA HIS A 236 4.59 16.23 -9.64
C HIS A 236 3.15 15.72 -9.64
N ALA A 237 2.68 15.25 -8.49
CA ALA A 237 1.29 14.88 -8.30
C ALA A 237 0.39 16.11 -8.51
N ARG A 238 -0.60 15.99 -9.40
CA ARG A 238 -1.58 17.07 -9.58
C ARG A 238 -2.54 17.09 -8.38
N PRO A 239 -2.92 18.29 -7.88
CA PRO A 239 -4.05 18.41 -6.97
C PRO A 239 -5.28 17.71 -7.56
N TYR A 240 -6.02 16.97 -6.74
CA TYR A 240 -7.29 16.30 -7.11
C TYR A 240 -7.22 15.15 -8.13
N HIS A 241 -6.03 14.64 -8.49
CA HIS A 241 -5.87 13.43 -9.33
C HIS A 241 -5.20 12.25 -8.58
N PRO A 242 -5.96 11.51 -7.74
CA PRO A 242 -5.42 10.46 -6.86
C PRO A 242 -4.95 9.19 -7.57
N GLN A 243 -5.22 9.04 -8.88
CA GLN A 243 -5.04 7.79 -9.63
C GLN A 243 -3.58 7.29 -9.64
N GLY A 244 -2.59 8.18 -9.51
CA GLY A 244 -1.17 7.81 -9.44
C GLY A 244 -0.66 7.39 -8.06
N ARG A 245 -1.32 7.81 -6.97
CA ARG A 245 -0.79 7.65 -5.58
C ARG A 245 -1.15 6.33 -4.90
N GLY A 246 -2.11 5.58 -5.46
CA GLY A 246 -2.64 4.38 -4.81
C GLY A 246 -1.60 3.29 -4.54
N LYS A 247 -0.46 3.29 -5.26
CA LYS A 247 0.62 2.32 -5.05
C LYS A 247 1.45 2.65 -3.82
N ASN A 248 1.93 3.89 -3.68
CA ASN A 248 2.61 4.34 -2.47
C ASN A 248 1.71 4.27 -1.24
N GLU A 249 0.44 4.68 -1.34
CA GLU A 249 -0.49 4.57 -0.21
C GLU A 249 -0.69 3.10 0.23
N ARG A 250 -0.81 2.17 -0.74
CA ARG A 250 -0.89 0.73 -0.45
C ARG A 250 0.42 0.19 0.12
N PHE A 251 1.56 0.68 -0.35
CA PHE A 251 2.88 0.36 0.18
C PHE A 251 3.01 0.80 1.64
N HIS A 252 2.65 2.05 1.96
CA HIS A 252 2.69 2.59 3.32
C HIS A 252 1.73 1.87 4.27
N ARG A 253 0.52 1.52 3.82
CA ARG A 253 -0.39 0.66 4.61
C ARG A 253 0.22 -0.70 4.91
N THR A 254 0.89 -1.28 3.92
CA THR A 254 1.59 -2.55 4.07
C THR A 254 2.76 -2.43 5.07
N LEU A 255 3.61 -1.41 4.93
CA LEU A 255 4.72 -1.14 5.85
C LEU A 255 4.22 -0.89 7.28
N LYS A 256 3.11 -0.15 7.43
CA LYS A 256 2.47 0.07 8.74
C LYS A 256 2.03 -1.24 9.38
N ALA A 257 1.30 -2.08 8.65
CA ALA A 257 0.76 -3.32 9.19
C ALA A 257 1.82 -4.40 9.45
N GLU A 258 2.84 -4.48 8.60
CA GLU A 258 3.82 -5.57 8.63
C GLU A 258 5.12 -5.22 9.38
N VAL A 259 5.33 -3.96 9.74
CA VAL A 259 6.51 -3.52 10.51
C VAL A 259 6.09 -2.65 11.70
N LEU A 260 5.51 -1.48 11.43
CA LEU A 260 5.32 -0.46 12.47
C LEU A 260 4.30 -0.84 13.54
N ALA A 261 3.30 -1.67 13.19
CA ALA A 261 2.32 -2.19 14.13
C ALA A 261 2.84 -3.37 14.95
N LEU A 262 3.94 -4.00 14.53
CA LEU A 262 4.48 -5.22 15.14
C LEU A 262 5.75 -4.97 15.96
N THR A 263 6.33 -3.76 15.88
CA THR A 263 7.62 -3.46 16.50
C THR A 263 7.59 -2.08 17.15
N ALA A 264 7.92 -2.02 18.44
CA ALA A 264 8.20 -0.76 19.12
C ALA A 264 9.62 -0.30 18.74
N LEU A 265 9.70 0.82 18.03
CA LEU A 265 10.96 1.37 17.53
C LEU A 265 11.43 2.49 18.45
N ARG A 266 12.60 2.32 19.07
CA ARG A 266 13.16 3.32 20.00
C ARG A 266 13.75 4.52 19.29
N ASP A 267 14.48 4.31 18.22
CA ASP A 267 15.28 5.32 17.52
C ASP A 267 15.29 5.06 16.00
N CYS A 268 15.87 5.98 15.21
CA CYS A 268 15.95 5.84 13.75
C CYS A 268 16.82 4.65 13.31
N ALA A 269 17.82 4.26 14.10
CA ALA A 269 18.69 3.13 13.74
C ALA A 269 17.92 1.81 13.83
N GLN A 270 17.11 1.62 14.87
CA GLN A 270 16.20 0.49 14.97
C GLN A 270 15.13 0.50 13.87
N ALA A 271 14.58 1.68 13.55
CA ALA A 271 13.65 1.81 12.44
C ALA A 271 14.29 1.36 11.11
N GLN A 272 15.53 1.80 10.84
CA GLN A 272 16.27 1.38 9.65
C GLN A 272 16.51 -0.13 9.64
N ALA A 273 16.98 -0.72 10.73
CA ALA A 273 17.22 -2.16 10.82
C ALA A 273 15.94 -2.99 10.58
N ALA A 274 14.79 -2.52 11.06
CA ALA A 274 13.50 -3.14 10.79
C ALA A 274 13.11 -3.03 9.31
N PHE A 275 13.35 -1.88 8.67
CA PHE A 275 13.11 -1.70 7.23
C PHE A 275 14.02 -2.58 6.38
N ASP A 276 15.30 -2.67 6.73
CA ASP A 276 16.29 -3.48 6.04
C ASP A 276 15.98 -4.98 6.13
N SER A 277 15.51 -5.43 7.29
CA SER A 277 15.07 -6.83 7.48
C SER A 277 13.78 -7.14 6.71
N TRP A 278 12.86 -6.18 6.65
CA TRP A 278 11.57 -6.37 6.01
C TRP A 278 11.60 -6.25 4.48
N ARG A 279 12.47 -5.41 3.93
CA ARG A 279 12.53 -5.12 2.49
C ARG A 279 12.78 -6.37 1.62
N PRO A 280 13.74 -7.27 1.93
CA PRO A 280 13.91 -8.53 1.20
C PRO A 280 12.65 -9.41 1.25
N LEU A 281 12.00 -9.51 2.41
CA LEU A 281 10.73 -10.24 2.55
C LEU A 281 9.65 -9.64 1.64
N TYR A 282 9.50 -8.31 1.66
CA TYR A 282 8.53 -7.60 0.83
C TYR A 282 8.75 -7.83 -0.67
N ASN A 283 10.03 -7.80 -1.11
CA ASN A 283 10.40 -7.89 -2.51
C ASN A 283 10.42 -9.33 -3.05
N ALA A 284 10.95 -10.29 -2.29
CA ALA A 284 11.25 -11.63 -2.80
C ALA A 284 10.27 -12.71 -2.33
N VAL A 285 9.57 -12.50 -1.21
CA VAL A 285 8.81 -13.56 -0.53
C VAL A 285 7.32 -13.25 -0.47
N ARG A 286 6.96 -12.00 -0.18
CA ARG A 286 5.58 -11.58 0.04
C ARG A 286 4.78 -11.62 -1.26
N PRO A 287 3.63 -12.32 -1.33
CA PRO A 287 2.73 -12.26 -2.48
C PRO A 287 1.94 -10.94 -2.55
N HIS A 288 1.77 -10.38 -3.76
CA HIS A 288 1.06 -9.11 -3.97
C HIS A 288 -0.18 -9.27 -4.82
N GLN A 289 -1.35 -8.98 -4.24
CA GLN A 289 -2.62 -9.05 -4.97
C GLN A 289 -2.67 -8.12 -6.19
N GLY A 290 -2.01 -6.96 -6.12
CA GLY A 290 -1.91 -6.03 -7.25
C GLY A 290 -1.12 -6.58 -8.44
N LEU A 291 -0.35 -7.65 -8.24
CA LEU A 291 0.48 -8.32 -9.24
C LEU A 291 0.02 -9.75 -9.52
N GLY A 292 -1.25 -10.08 -9.25
CA GLY A 292 -1.75 -11.45 -9.42
C GLY A 292 -1.09 -12.46 -8.47
N LEU A 293 -0.67 -12.01 -7.28
CA LEU A 293 0.06 -12.78 -6.27
C LEU A 293 1.53 -13.10 -6.60
N ALA A 294 2.08 -12.55 -7.68
CA ALA A 294 3.53 -12.56 -7.91
C ALA A 294 4.28 -11.71 -6.86
N THR A 295 5.58 -11.96 -6.72
CA THR A 295 6.48 -11.16 -5.88
C THR A 295 7.10 -10.03 -6.71
N PRO A 296 7.41 -8.86 -6.12
CA PRO A 296 8.00 -7.74 -6.86
C PRO A 296 9.30 -8.10 -7.56
N ALA A 297 10.14 -8.91 -6.93
CA ALA A 297 11.41 -9.38 -7.48
C ALA A 297 11.21 -10.18 -8.78
N SER A 298 10.14 -10.96 -8.90
CA SER A 298 9.85 -11.74 -10.12
C SER A 298 9.53 -10.87 -11.35
N ARG A 299 9.25 -9.58 -11.14
CA ARG A 299 8.88 -8.62 -12.18
C ARG A 299 9.86 -7.45 -12.32
N TYR A 300 10.95 -7.46 -11.57
CA TYR A 300 11.89 -6.35 -11.53
C TYR A 300 13.26 -6.78 -12.05
N HIS A 301 13.88 -5.88 -12.82
CA HIS A 301 15.30 -5.94 -13.13
C HIS A 301 15.89 -4.53 -12.96
N PRO A 302 17.17 -4.41 -12.58
CA PRO A 302 17.84 -3.11 -12.53
C PRO A 302 17.76 -2.35 -13.86
N SER A 303 17.79 -1.02 -13.78
CA SER A 303 17.81 -0.16 -14.95
C SER A 303 19.14 -0.32 -15.70
N PRO A 304 19.12 -0.39 -17.04
CA PRO A 304 20.35 -0.39 -17.83
C PRO A 304 21.07 0.98 -17.80
N ARG A 305 20.36 2.06 -17.45
CA ARG A 305 20.94 3.40 -17.33
C ARG A 305 21.70 3.50 -16.01
N ARG A 306 23.03 3.46 -16.04
CA ARG A 306 23.86 3.55 -14.84
C ARG A 306 23.92 4.97 -14.29
N PHE A 307 24.08 5.10 -12.97
CA PHE A 307 24.43 6.37 -12.36
C PHE A 307 25.86 6.76 -12.80
N PRO A 308 26.09 7.97 -13.35
CA PRO A 308 27.41 8.37 -13.83
C PRO A 308 28.33 8.78 -12.67
N ASP A 309 29.63 8.51 -12.78
CA ASP A 309 30.63 8.95 -11.78
C ASP A 309 30.86 10.46 -11.81
N ARG A 310 30.64 11.09 -12.98
CA ARG A 310 30.68 12.54 -13.16
C ARG A 310 29.40 13.00 -13.83
N LEU A 311 28.73 13.98 -13.21
CA LEU A 311 27.59 14.65 -13.80
C LEU A 311 28.04 15.43 -15.04
N GLN A 312 27.41 15.16 -16.18
CA GLN A 312 27.64 15.92 -17.39
C GLN A 312 26.91 17.25 -17.32
N GLU A 313 27.57 18.31 -17.79
CA GLU A 313 26.88 19.57 -18.06
C GLU A 313 26.09 19.43 -19.38
N PRO A 314 24.99 20.17 -19.54
CA PRO A 314 24.28 20.19 -20.81
C PRO A 314 25.22 20.65 -21.93
N HIS A 315 25.17 19.96 -23.06
CA HIS A 315 25.82 20.39 -24.29
C HIS A 315 24.85 21.27 -25.08
N TYR A 316 25.35 22.39 -25.57
CA TYR A 316 24.63 23.34 -26.43
C TYR A 316 25.31 23.38 -27.80
N GLU A 317 24.52 23.58 -28.86
CA GLU A 317 25.05 23.54 -30.23
C GLU A 317 25.78 24.84 -30.61
N ALA A 318 26.71 24.75 -31.55
CA ALA A 318 27.42 25.92 -32.07
C ALA A 318 26.41 26.91 -32.69
N GLY A 319 26.40 28.15 -32.16
CA GLY A 319 25.45 29.19 -32.57
C GLY A 319 24.32 29.45 -31.58
N GLU A 320 24.15 28.60 -30.55
CA GLU A 320 23.25 28.91 -29.44
C GLU A 320 23.83 30.04 -28.57
N ILE A 321 22.95 30.92 -28.09
CA ILE A 321 23.36 32.03 -27.23
C ILE A 321 23.50 31.51 -25.81
N GLU A 322 24.69 31.02 -25.48
CA GLU A 322 25.00 30.50 -24.16
C GLU A 322 25.23 31.62 -23.13
N ARG A 323 24.66 31.46 -21.94
CA ARG A 323 24.88 32.32 -20.78
C ARG A 323 25.05 31.48 -19.54
N ARG A 324 25.87 31.94 -18.60
CA ARG A 324 26.00 31.32 -17.29
C ARG A 324 25.19 32.10 -16.27
N VAL A 325 24.36 31.39 -15.49
CA VAL A 325 23.57 32.02 -14.44
C VAL A 325 24.49 32.47 -13.32
N SER A 326 24.41 33.75 -12.94
CA SER A 326 25.26 34.32 -11.90
C SER A 326 25.07 33.66 -10.53
N THR A 327 26.15 33.57 -9.76
CA THR A 327 26.14 32.90 -8.44
C THR A 327 25.49 33.74 -7.34
N SER A 328 25.66 35.07 -7.37
CA SER A 328 25.15 36.00 -6.37
C SER A 328 23.73 36.50 -6.67
N GLY A 329 23.39 36.71 -7.94
CA GLY A 329 22.11 37.30 -8.37
C GLY A 329 21.11 36.34 -9.01
N CYS A 330 21.54 35.12 -9.36
CA CYS A 330 20.74 34.15 -10.12
C CYS A 330 20.15 34.77 -11.41
N CYS A 331 20.98 35.51 -12.16
CA CYS A 331 20.58 36.24 -13.35
C CYS A 331 21.54 36.01 -14.52
N VAL A 332 21.09 36.31 -15.73
CA VAL A 332 21.91 36.33 -16.95
C VAL A 332 21.89 37.72 -17.58
N SER A 333 23.02 38.12 -18.17
CA SER A 333 23.11 39.35 -18.96
C SER A 333 22.80 39.05 -20.43
N PHE A 334 21.80 39.74 -20.98
CA PHE A 334 21.41 39.61 -22.38
C PHE A 334 20.82 40.92 -22.91
N ASN A 335 21.28 41.34 -24.08
CA ASN A 335 20.91 42.60 -24.74
C ASN A 335 21.04 43.84 -23.82
N GLY A 336 22.17 43.95 -23.11
CA GLY A 336 22.46 45.07 -22.20
C GLY A 336 21.66 45.10 -20.89
N ARG A 337 20.84 44.06 -20.61
CA ARG A 337 19.97 43.98 -19.42
C ARG A 337 20.21 42.69 -18.63
N LEU A 338 19.91 42.73 -17.33
CA LEU A 338 19.95 41.57 -16.45
C LEU A 338 18.56 40.94 -16.32
N TRP A 339 18.49 39.63 -16.52
CA TRP A 339 17.25 38.84 -16.44
C TRP A 339 17.35 37.86 -15.27
N LYS A 340 16.43 37.96 -14.31
CA LYS A 340 16.37 37.02 -13.16
C LYS A 340 15.90 35.65 -13.62
N LEU A 341 16.54 34.61 -13.10
CA LEU A 341 16.21 33.22 -13.34
C LEU A 341 15.95 32.47 -12.03
N PRO A 342 15.32 31.29 -12.08
CA PRO A 342 15.08 30.50 -10.88
C PRO A 342 16.38 30.17 -10.14
N LYS A 343 16.40 30.39 -8.82
CA LYS A 343 17.59 30.24 -7.96
C LYS A 343 18.25 28.86 -8.04
N ALA A 344 17.49 27.83 -8.40
CA ALA A 344 18.00 26.47 -8.51
C ALA A 344 19.05 26.27 -9.63
N PHE A 345 19.08 27.14 -10.64
CA PHE A 345 20.06 27.09 -11.74
C PHE A 345 21.31 27.94 -11.47
N ARG A 346 21.56 28.34 -10.22
CA ARG A 346 22.73 29.14 -9.85
C ARG A 346 24.03 28.48 -10.36
N GLY A 347 24.82 29.22 -11.16
CA GLY A 347 26.09 28.73 -11.71
C GLY A 347 25.97 27.80 -12.91
N GLU A 348 24.75 27.37 -13.27
CA GLU A 348 24.52 26.46 -14.39
C GLU A 348 24.59 27.22 -15.74
N PRO A 349 25.06 26.57 -16.82
CA PRO A 349 24.99 27.12 -18.16
C PRO A 349 23.60 26.94 -18.76
N VAL A 350 23.11 27.96 -19.47
CA VAL A 350 21.79 27.99 -20.13
C VAL A 350 21.93 28.53 -21.55
N ALA A 351 21.08 28.05 -22.46
CA ALA A 351 20.95 28.59 -23.81
C ALA A 351 19.74 29.53 -23.92
N LEU A 352 19.92 30.65 -24.60
CA LEU A 352 18.84 31.55 -25.00
C LEU A 352 18.47 31.24 -26.45
N ARG A 353 17.26 30.72 -26.66
CA ARG A 353 16.74 30.32 -27.96
C ARG A 353 15.66 31.29 -28.42
N PRO A 354 15.75 31.90 -29.61
CA PRO A 354 14.67 32.73 -30.12
C PRO A 354 13.37 31.93 -30.23
N THR A 355 12.24 32.62 -30.10
CA THR A 355 10.91 32.05 -30.35
C THR A 355 10.37 32.52 -31.70
N ASP A 356 9.17 32.07 -32.04
CA ASP A 356 8.37 32.55 -33.16
C ASP A 356 7.95 34.03 -33.01
N ARG A 357 7.97 34.55 -31.77
CA ARG A 357 7.70 35.96 -31.50
C ARG A 357 8.99 36.76 -31.44
N ASP A 358 9.04 37.83 -32.23
CA ASP A 358 10.15 38.76 -32.23
C ASP A 358 10.37 39.37 -30.83
N GLY A 359 11.62 39.57 -30.46
CA GLY A 359 12.03 40.03 -29.13
C GLY A 359 11.84 39.02 -27.99
N ARG A 360 11.30 37.82 -28.23
CA ARG A 360 11.05 36.81 -27.19
C ARG A 360 11.97 35.60 -27.32
N TYR A 361 12.59 35.23 -26.20
CA TYR A 361 13.57 34.16 -26.08
C TYR A 361 13.18 33.16 -24.99
N ARG A 362 13.33 31.87 -25.27
CA ARG A 362 13.27 30.79 -24.27
C ARG A 362 14.64 30.62 -23.64
N VAL A 363 14.68 30.63 -22.32
CA VAL A 363 15.84 30.22 -21.53
C VAL A 363 15.74 28.71 -21.32
N CYS A 364 16.72 27.97 -21.82
CA CYS A 364 16.75 26.52 -21.79
C CYS A 364 17.94 26.00 -21.00
N PHE A 365 17.70 25.02 -20.13
CA PHE A 365 18.73 24.17 -19.55
C PHE A 365 18.71 22.82 -20.27
N GLY A 366 19.71 22.58 -21.12
CA GLY A 366 19.66 21.50 -22.10
C GLY A 366 18.40 21.57 -22.98
N ALA A 367 17.58 20.52 -22.96
CA ALA A 367 16.30 20.48 -23.68
C ALA A 367 15.14 21.14 -22.93
N THR A 368 15.31 21.50 -21.66
CA THR A 368 14.22 21.94 -20.79
C THR A 368 14.06 23.45 -20.77
N HIS A 369 12.85 23.94 -21.06
CA HIS A 369 12.50 25.35 -20.90
C HIS A 369 12.34 25.71 -19.42
N ILE A 370 13.08 26.70 -18.93
CA ILE A 370 13.13 27.05 -17.50
C ILE A 370 12.58 28.46 -17.20
N ALA A 371 12.66 29.38 -18.17
CA ALA A 371 12.17 30.75 -18.07
C ALA A 371 12.04 31.36 -19.48
N THR A 372 11.35 32.49 -19.58
CA THR A 372 11.21 33.27 -20.82
C THR A 372 11.78 34.66 -20.60
N ILE A 373 12.53 35.16 -21.59
CA ILE A 373 12.97 36.56 -21.68
C ILE A 373 12.13 37.22 -22.77
N ASP A 374 11.56 38.38 -22.48
CA ASP A 374 10.82 39.18 -23.45
C ASP A 374 11.41 40.59 -23.48
N LEU A 375 12.13 40.90 -24.57
CA LEU A 375 12.81 42.17 -24.75
C LEU A 375 11.81 43.35 -24.93
N ASN A 376 10.59 43.04 -25.36
CA ASN A 376 9.53 44.02 -25.63
C ASN A 376 8.77 44.38 -24.34
N HIS A 377 8.83 43.53 -23.32
CA HIS A 377 8.28 43.83 -22.00
C HIS A 377 9.35 44.35 -21.03
N THR A 378 9.27 45.65 -20.75
CA THR A 378 9.98 46.29 -19.64
C THR A 378 9.18 46.15 -18.34
N ARG A 379 9.37 45.08 -17.56
CA ARG A 379 9.50 45.10 -16.08
C ARG A 379 9.36 43.73 -15.42
N ASN A 380 10.07 43.64 -14.29
CA ASN A 380 9.80 42.78 -13.14
C ASN A 380 8.30 42.79 -12.78
N ASP A 381 7.60 41.68 -13.03
CA ASP A 381 6.38 41.36 -12.28
C ASP A 381 6.58 40.01 -11.58
N HIS A 382 7.22 40.09 -10.40
CA HIS A 382 6.99 39.14 -9.33
C HIS A 382 5.95 39.77 -8.41
N GLN A 383 4.71 39.30 -8.52
CA GLN A 383 3.91 38.97 -7.34
C GLN A 383 4.02 37.47 -7.11
#